data_AF-A0A2V2RVV7-F1
#
_entry.id   AF-A0A2V2RVV7-F1
#
_cell.length_a   1.000
_cell.length_b   1.000
_cell.length_c   1.000
_cell.angle_alpha   90.00
_cell.angle_beta   90.00
_cell.angle_gamma   90.00
#
_symmetry.space_group_name_H-M   'P 1'
#
loop_
_entity.id
_entity.type
_entity.pdbx_description
1 polymer ?
#
loop_
_entity_poly.entity_id
_entity_poly.type
_entity_poly.pdbx_seq_one_letter_code
_entity_poly.pdbx_strand_id
1 'polypeptide(L)' 'MTRLLILSTEFPPGPGGIGTNAHQLALHLLKLGWDVAVLCSQDFVSDAEISAFNDVQPFLLERISGANGSWNIWWGRW' A
#
# COMPACT_ATOMS: atom_id res chain seq x y z
N MET A 1 19.74 6.79 -2.45
CA MET A 1 18.27 6.70 -2.60
C MET A 1 17.77 5.74 -1.54
N THR A 2 16.89 6.19 -0.65
CA THR A 2 16.38 5.37 0.46
C THR A 2 15.18 4.58 0.00
N ARG A 3 15.12 3.29 0.30
CA ARG A 3 14.02 2.39 -0.06
C ARG A 3 13.22 2.07 1.20
N LEU A 4 11.88 2.17 1.12
CA LEU A 4 10.98 1.90 2.24
C LEU A 4 9.80 1.00 1.83
N LEU A 5 9.57 -0.04 2.63
CA LEU A 5 8.35 -0.83 2.61
C LEU A 5 7.47 -0.44 3.80
N ILE A 6 6.26 0.02 3.54
CA ILE A 6 5.23 0.22 4.57
C ILE A 6 4.33 -1.02 4.57
N LEU A 7 4.26 -1.71 5.70
CA LEU A 7 3.28 -2.78 5.93
C LEU A 7 2.16 -2.22 6.81
N SER A 8 0.91 -2.28 6.34
CA SER A 8 -0.24 -1.75 7.07
C SER A 8 -1.41 -2.71 7.12
N THR A 9 -2.07 -2.83 8.27
CA THR A 9 -3.29 -3.62 8.45
C THR A 9 -4.54 -2.92 7.90
N GLU A 10 -4.45 -1.63 7.59
CA GLU A 10 -5.52 -0.83 6.98
C GLU A 10 -4.92 0.09 5.92
N PHE A 11 -5.64 0.33 4.83
CA PHE A 11 -5.29 1.36 3.85
C PHE A 11 -6.55 1.88 3.16
N PRO A 12 -6.56 3.14 2.68
CA PRO A 12 -7.68 3.62 1.87
C PRO A 12 -7.85 2.73 0.63
N PRO A 13 -9.07 2.59 0.07
CA PRO A 13 -10.23 3.44 0.33
C PRO A 13 -11.11 2.99 1.51
N GLY A 14 -10.67 2.02 2.34
CA GLY A 14 -11.37 1.64 3.56
C GLY A 14 -11.41 2.75 4.62
N PRO A 15 -12.38 2.70 5.55
CA PRO A 15 -12.49 3.67 6.64
C PRO A 15 -11.36 3.46 7.66
N GLY A 16 -10.86 4.55 8.25
CA GLY A 16 -9.92 4.47 9.39
C GLY A 16 -8.85 5.55 9.40
N GLY A 17 -8.42 5.92 10.61
CA GLY A 17 -7.33 6.88 10.81
C GLY A 17 -5.94 6.28 10.54
N ILE A 18 -5.77 4.97 10.80
CA ILE A 18 -4.50 4.27 10.61
C ILE A 18 -4.17 4.17 9.12
N GLY A 19 -5.10 3.69 8.30
CA GLY A 19 -4.91 3.63 6.85
C GLY A 19 -4.66 5.01 6.24
N THR A 20 -5.43 6.02 6.65
CA THR A 20 -5.22 7.40 6.19
C THR A 20 -3.82 7.91 6.57
N ASN A 21 -3.37 7.66 7.80
CA ASN A 21 -2.03 8.05 8.23
C ASN A 21 -0.93 7.35 7.40
N ALA A 22 -1.03 6.04 7.19
CA ALA A 22 -0.09 5.28 6.39
C ALA A 22 -0.01 5.81 4.93
N HIS A 23 -1.16 6.16 4.34
CA HIS A 23 -1.23 6.75 3.01
C HIS A 23 -0.55 8.12 2.94
N GLN A 24 -0.83 9.01 3.89
CA GLN A 24 -0.19 10.33 3.93
C GLN A 24 1.32 10.25 4.18
N LEU A 25 1.76 9.31 5.02
CA LEU A 25 3.17 9.03 5.26
C LEU A 25 3.87 8.58 3.97
N ALA A 26 3.28 7.63 3.24
CA ALA A 26 3.81 7.16 1.96
C ALA A 26 3.96 8.29 0.95
N LEU A 27 2.93 9.15 0.80
CA LEU A 27 2.97 10.32 -0.08
C LEU A 27 4.05 11.32 0.32
N HIS A 28 4.23 11.58 1.62
CA HIS A 28 5.22 12.54 2.09
C HIS A 28 6.65 12.02 1.86
N LEU A 29 6.91 10.74 2.14
CA LEU A 29 8.23 10.14 1.94
C LEU A 29 8.59 10.02 0.46
N LEU A 30 7.61 9.73 -0.40
CA LEU A 30 7.80 9.80 -1.85
C LEU A 30 8.22 11.20 -2.30
N LYS A 31 7.57 12.25 -1.77
CA LYS A 31 7.95 13.66 -2.05
C LYS A 31 9.35 14.03 -1.58
N LEU A 32 9.87 13.35 -0.55
CA LEU A 32 11.25 13.49 -0.10
C LEU A 32 12.27 12.70 -0.96
N GLY A 33 11.82 12.05 -2.04
CA GLY A 33 12.67 11.31 -2.98
C GLY A 33 12.98 9.87 -2.57
N TRP A 34 12.17 9.29 -1.67
CA TRP A 34 12.30 7.89 -1.27
C TRP A 34 11.61 6.98 -2.29
N ASP A 35 12.16 5.80 -2.48
CA ASP A 35 11.51 4.71 -3.21
C ASP A 35 10.53 4.01 -2.26
N VAL A 36 9.26 4.37 -2.36
CA VAL A 36 8.21 3.92 -1.43
C VAL A 36 7.40 2.80 -2.06
N ALA A 37 7.18 1.77 -1.28
CA ALA A 37 6.27 0.69 -1.61
C ALA A 37 5.37 0.38 -0.40
N VAL A 38 4.13 0.01 -0.66
CA VAL A 38 3.13 -0.26 0.37
C VAL A 38 2.54 -1.65 0.14
N LEU A 39 2.48 -2.41 1.22
CA LEU A 39 1.80 -3.70 1.30
C LEU A 39 0.73 -3.62 2.38
N CYS A 40 -0.54 -3.84 2.04
CA CYS A 40 -1.62 -3.59 3.00
C CYS A 40 -2.86 -4.46 2.84
N SER A 41 -3.70 -4.51 3.88
CA SER A 41 -5.10 -4.99 3.74
C SER A 41 -6.03 -3.83 3.36
N GLN A 42 -6.95 -4.13 2.45
CA GLN A 42 -8.05 -3.25 2.03
C GLN A 42 -9.38 -4.03 2.02
N ASP A 43 -9.51 -5.06 2.87
CA ASP A 43 -10.60 -6.05 2.78
C ASP A 43 -12.00 -5.51 3.17
N PHE A 44 -12.10 -4.24 3.55
CA PHE A 44 -13.34 -3.58 4.00
C PHE A 44 -14.16 -2.94 2.87
N VAL A 45 -13.64 -2.95 1.64
CA VAL A 45 -14.21 -2.28 0.46
C VAL A 45 -14.21 -3.25 -0.73
N SER A 46 -14.98 -2.93 -1.77
CA SER A 46 -15.07 -3.81 -2.95
C SER A 46 -13.78 -3.82 -3.77
N ASP A 47 -13.51 -4.92 -4.49
CA ASP A 47 -12.35 -5.03 -5.38
C ASP A 47 -12.31 -3.91 -6.45
N ALA A 48 -13.47 -3.43 -6.89
CA ALA A 48 -13.59 -2.34 -7.83
C ALA A 48 -13.11 -1.00 -7.22
N GLU A 49 -13.51 -0.70 -5.98
CA GLU A 49 -13.04 0.49 -5.25
C GLU A 49 -11.53 0.40 -4.98
N ILE A 50 -11.05 -0.78 -4.60
CA ILE A 50 -9.63 -1.05 -4.37
C ILE A 50 -8.83 -0.79 -5.65
N SER A 51 -9.23 -1.36 -6.79
CA SER A 51 -8.54 -1.15 -8.06
C SER A 51 -8.53 0.34 -8.44
N ALA A 52 -9.69 0.99 -8.40
CA ALA A 52 -9.81 2.40 -8.76
C ALA A 52 -8.93 3.31 -7.89
N PHE A 53 -8.81 3.00 -6.60
CA PHE A 53 -7.91 3.73 -5.70
C PHE A 53 -6.43 3.39 -5.96
N ASN A 54 -6.09 2.11 -6.12
CA ASN A 54 -4.70 1.66 -6.25
C ASN A 54 -4.06 2.13 -7.56
N ASP A 55 -4.83 2.14 -8.66
CA ASP A 55 -4.36 2.51 -10.00
C ASP A 55 -3.90 3.96 -10.11
N VAL A 56 -4.35 4.84 -9.21
CA VAL A 56 -3.98 6.27 -9.21
C VAL A 56 -2.87 6.61 -8.21
N GLN A 57 -2.35 5.64 -7.46
CA GLN A 57 -1.32 5.91 -6.47
C GLN A 57 0.06 6.13 -7.13
N PRO A 58 0.86 7.08 -6.64
CA PRO A 58 2.15 7.41 -7.23
C PRO A 58 3.30 6.50 -6.74
N PHE A 59 2.98 5.41 -6.05
CA PHE A 59 3.92 4.43 -5.51
C PHE A 59 3.37 3.03 -5.70
N LEU A 60 4.24 2.02 -5.57
CA LEU A 60 3.81 0.63 -5.64
C LEU A 60 2.90 0.32 -4.44
N LEU A 61 1.66 -0.06 -4.72
CA LEU A 61 0.67 -0.44 -3.71
C LEU A 61 0.15 -1.84 -4.04
N GLU A 62 0.40 -2.79 -3.14
CA GLU A 62 -0.10 -4.15 -3.28
C GLU A 62 -0.98 -4.53 -2.08
N ARG A 63 -2.10 -5.21 -2.38
CA ARG A 63 -2.99 -5.76 -1.37
C ARG A 63 -2.53 -7.14 -0.93
N ILE A 64 -2.49 -7.39 0.38
CA ILE A 64 -2.41 -8.74 0.94
C ILE A 64 -3.83 -9.31 0.99
N SER A 65 -4.12 -10.36 0.21
CA SER A 65 -5.34 -11.15 0.36
C SER A 65 -5.05 -12.48 1.06
N GLY A 66 -5.90 -12.84 2.03
CA GLY A 66 -5.66 -13.86 3.04
C GLY A 66 -5.58 -15.33 2.58
N ALA A 67 -5.54 -15.62 1.28
CA ALA A 67 -5.53 -17.01 0.80
C ALA A 67 -4.17 -17.54 0.35
N ASN A 68 -3.28 -16.71 -0.21
CA ASN A 68 -1.92 -17.09 -0.69
C ASN A 68 -1.16 -15.83 -1.19
N GLY A 69 -1.47 -14.64 -0.66
CA GLY A 69 -1.10 -13.36 -1.27
C GLY A 69 0.40 -13.16 -1.41
N SER A 70 0.90 -13.18 -2.65
CA SER A 70 2.09 -12.52 -3.22
C SER A 70 3.36 -12.33 -2.38
N TRP A 71 3.60 -13.08 -1.30
CA TRP A 71 4.83 -12.98 -0.50
C TRP A 71 6.08 -13.19 -1.36
N ASN A 72 6.00 -14.08 -2.35
CA ASN A 72 7.10 -14.38 -3.28
C ASN A 72 7.48 -13.20 -4.19
N ILE A 73 6.60 -12.21 -4.41
CA ILE A 73 6.89 -11.03 -5.22
C ILE A 73 7.79 -10.05 -4.45
N TRP A 74 7.66 -9.99 -3.13
CA TRP A 74 8.38 -9.03 -2.30
C TRP A 74 9.81 -9.47 -1.99
N TRP A 75 10.06 -10.76 -1.70
CA TRP A 75 11.42 -11.24 -1.39
C TRP A 75 12.42 -11.05 -2.53
N GLY A 76 11.97 -11.04 -3.79
CA GLY A 76 12.85 -10.85 -4.95
C GLY A 76 13.08 -9.38 -5.33
N ARG A 77 12.36 -8.44 -4.71
CA ARG A 77 12.44 -7.01 -5.07
C ARG A 77 13.33 -6.21 -4.13
N TRP A 78 13.66 -6.70 -2.94
CA TRP A 78 14.45 -5.98 -1.94
C TRP A 78 15.92 -6.34 -1.96
#